data_AF-A0A2I4G1R0-F1
#
_entry.id   AF-A0A2I4G1R0-F1
#
_cell.length_a   1.000
_cell.length_b   1.000
_cell.length_c   1.000
_cell.angle_alpha   90.00
_cell.angle_beta   90.00
_cell.angle_gamma   90.00
#
_symmetry.space_group_name_H-M   'P 1'
#
loop_
_entity.id
_entity.type
_entity.pdbx_description
1 polymer ?
#
loop_
_entity_poly.entity_id
_entity_poly.type
_entity_poly.pdbx_seq_one_letter_code
_entity_poly.pdbx_strand_id
1 'polypeptide(L)'
;MAIPSYAMSCFKIPPKLCYEIESMMARYWWGQKNEERKFHWLSWKKMCSSKFVGGMGIKELEVFNMTLLAKQTWRLLQNKESLFHKMYAARYFSDGNLLTASLGGNLSYAWRGIREAKRLLV
;
A
#
# COMPACT_ATOMS: atom_id res chain seq x y z
N MET A 1 8.42 -11.27 -8.32
CA MET A 1 8.04 -9.88 -7.93
C MET A 1 7.97 -9.74 -6.41
N ALA A 2 9.06 -9.97 -5.67
CA ALA A 2 9.02 -10.02 -4.19
C ALA A 2 9.52 -8.73 -3.51
N ILE A 3 10.34 -7.93 -4.18
CA ILE A 3 11.00 -6.77 -3.56
C ILE A 3 10.02 -5.59 -3.32
N PRO A 4 9.10 -5.21 -4.25
CA PRO A 4 8.17 -4.10 -4.01
C PRO A 4 7.09 -4.43 -2.97
N SER A 5 6.61 -5.68 -2.93
CA SER A 5 5.50 -6.09 -2.06
C SER A 5 5.88 -6.12 -0.58
N TYR A 6 7.13 -6.48 -0.25
CA TYR A 6 7.62 -6.41 1.12
C TYR A 6 7.68 -4.96 1.61
N ALA A 7 8.31 -4.07 0.85
CA ALA A 7 8.40 -2.64 1.18
C ALA A 7 7.00 -2.01 1.32
N MET A 8 6.08 -2.31 0.40
CA MET A 8 4.68 -1.87 0.46
C MET A 8 3.91 -2.45 1.66
N SER A 9 4.33 -3.57 2.23
CA SER A 9 3.69 -4.12 3.42
C SER A 9 4.14 -3.43 4.71
N CYS A 10 5.30 -2.78 4.71
CA CYS A 10 5.88 -2.12 5.88
C CYS A 10 5.71 -0.60 5.86
N PHE A 11 5.69 0.01 4.66
CA PHE A 11 5.71 1.46 4.50
C PHE A 11 4.65 1.92 3.50
N LYS A 12 4.12 3.12 3.75
CA LYS A 12 3.32 3.83 2.75
C LYS A 12 4.25 4.46 1.71
N ILE A 13 4.08 4.09 0.45
CA ILE A 13 4.80 4.66 -0.66
C ILE A 13 4.15 6.00 -1.04
N PRO A 14 4.92 7.06 -1.31
CA PRO A 14 4.38 8.33 -1.79
C PRO A 14 3.56 8.14 -3.08
N PRO A 15 2.35 8.72 -3.20
CA PRO A 15 1.50 8.57 -4.38
C PRO A 15 2.21 8.93 -5.70
N LYS A 16 3.07 9.96 -5.67
CA LYS A 16 3.89 10.37 -6.82
C LYS A 16 4.80 9.23 -7.31
N LEU A 17 5.45 8.51 -6.39
CA LEU A 17 6.32 7.39 -6.74
C LEU A 17 5.49 6.21 -7.29
N CYS A 18 4.32 5.94 -6.72
CA CYS A 18 3.39 4.96 -7.30
C CYS A 18 3.04 5.31 -8.75
N TYR A 19 2.66 6.56 -9.01
CA TYR A 19 2.32 7.04 -10.35
C TYR A 19 3.51 6.96 -11.33
N GLU A 20 4.72 7.28 -10.90
CA GLU A 20 5.92 7.16 -11.72
C GLU A 20 6.20 5.69 -12.10
N ILE A 21 6.05 4.77 -11.15
CA ILE A 21 6.21 3.33 -11.39
C ILE A 21 5.11 2.81 -12.33
N GLU A 22 3.84 3.16 -12.09
CA GLU A 22 2.74 2.80 -12.96
C GLU A 22 2.91 3.35 -14.38
N SER A 23 3.43 4.57 -14.51
CA SER A 23 3.77 5.16 -15.80
C SER A 23 4.86 4.36 -16.51
N MET A 24 5.91 3.92 -15.79
CA MET A 24 6.93 3.03 -16.35
C MET A 24 6.34 1.69 -16.80
N MET A 25 5.46 1.10 -15.99
CA MET A 25 4.77 -0.14 -16.33
C MET A 25 3.87 0.03 -17.56
N ALA A 26 3.18 1.17 -17.68
CA ALA A 26 2.35 1.49 -18.84
C ALA A 26 3.18 1.62 -20.11
N ARG A 27 4.29 2.35 -20.06
CA ARG A 27 5.22 2.49 -21.18
C ARG A 27 5.78 1.14 -21.63
N TYR A 28 6.19 0.31 -20.67
CA TYR A 28 6.64 -1.05 -20.93
C TYR A 28 5.55 -1.88 -21.61
N TRP A 29 4.33 -1.84 -21.09
CA TRP A 29 3.20 -2.62 -21.61
C TRP A 29 2.86 -2.29 -23.06
N TRP A 30 2.88 -1.01 -23.44
CA TRP A 30 2.59 -0.58 -24.81
C TRP A 30 3.83 -0.62 -25.73
N GLY A 31 4.93 -1.24 -25.27
CA GLY A 31 6.14 -1.44 -26.06
C GLY A 31 6.83 -0.13 -26.43
N GLN A 32 6.73 0.89 -25.58
CA GLN A 32 7.38 2.16 -25.78
C GLN A 32 8.89 2.00 -25.52
N LYS A 33 9.72 2.25 -26.54
CA LYS A 33 11.18 2.20 -26.45
C LYS A 33 11.74 3.61 -26.69
N ASN A 34 12.63 4.07 -25.82
CA ASN A 34 13.20 5.42 -25.87
C ASN A 34 12.11 6.52 -25.87
N GLU A 35 12.21 7.51 -26.77
CA GLU A 35 11.30 8.65 -26.88
C GLU A 35 10.11 8.41 -27.84
N GLU A 36 9.98 7.23 -28.45
CA GLU A 36 8.86 6.94 -29.35
C GLU A 36 7.55 7.01 -28.59
N ARG A 37 6.62 7.89 -28.95
CA ARG A 37 5.32 7.99 -28.26
C ARG A 37 4.33 7.02 -28.89
N LYS A 38 4.15 5.84 -28.30
CA LYS A 38 3.11 4.88 -28.74
C LYS A 38 1.75 5.25 -28.14
N PHE A 39 0.70 5.07 -28.93
CA PHE A 39 -0.66 5.34 -28.48
C PHE A 39 -1.08 4.30 -27.44
N HIS A 40 -1.55 4.76 -26.29
CA HIS A 40 -2.15 3.89 -25.28
C HIS A 40 -3.55 3.49 -25.78
N TRP A 41 -3.74 2.23 -26.16
CA TRP A 41 -5.03 1.73 -26.64
C TRP A 41 -6.10 1.69 -25.53
N LEU A 42 -5.66 1.57 -24.28
CA LEU A 42 -6.52 1.58 -23.11
C LEU A 42 -5.87 2.37 -21.98
N SER A 43 -6.69 3.06 -21.18
CA SER A 43 -6.20 3.74 -19.99
C SER A 43 -5.63 2.73 -18.98
N TRP A 44 -4.55 3.12 -18.28
CA TRP A 44 -3.93 2.29 -17.26
C TRP A 44 -4.92 1.87 -16.17
N LYS A 45 -5.80 2.80 -15.75
CA LYS A 45 -6.87 2.55 -14.79
C LYS A 45 -7.83 1.44 -15.25
N LYS A 46 -8.22 1.42 -16.53
CA LYS A 46 -9.11 0.38 -17.07
C LYS A 46 -8.40 -0.98 -17.17
N MET A 47 -7.08 -1.00 -17.37
CA MET A 47 -6.29 -2.23 -17.26
C MET A 47 -6.22 -2.75 -15.81
N CYS A 48 -6.21 -1.85 -14.83
CA CYS A 48 -6.19 -2.23 -13.41
C CYS A 48 -7.53 -2.81 -12.90
N SER A 49 -8.63 -2.57 -13.62
CA SER A 49 -9.94 -3.15 -13.29
C SER A 49 -9.90 -4.69 -13.26
N SER A 50 -10.80 -5.30 -12.50
CA SER A 50 -10.94 -6.76 -12.41
C SER A 50 -11.20 -7.38 -13.80
N LYS A 51 -10.68 -8.59 -14.01
CA LYS A 51 -10.97 -9.38 -15.21
C LYS A 51 -12.46 -9.64 -15.41
N PHE A 52 -13.21 -9.75 -14.32
CA PHE A 52 -14.67 -9.94 -14.35
C PHE A 52 -15.41 -8.77 -15.02
N VAL A 53 -14.89 -7.54 -14.89
CA VAL A 53 -15.47 -6.34 -15.51
C VAL A 53 -14.72 -5.92 -16.78
N GLY A 54 -13.97 -6.84 -17.40
CA GLY A 54 -13.25 -6.61 -18.66
C GLY A 54 -11.92 -5.86 -18.54
N GLY A 55 -11.35 -5.76 -17.33
CA GLY A 55 -9.97 -5.29 -17.13
C GLY A 55 -8.94 -6.43 -17.19
N MET A 56 -7.68 -6.14 -16.89
CA MET A 56 -6.61 -7.15 -16.86
C MET A 56 -6.29 -7.65 -15.45
N GLY A 57 -6.83 -7.02 -14.41
CA GLY A 57 -6.51 -7.32 -13.01
C GLY A 57 -5.11 -6.89 -12.59
N ILE A 58 -4.51 -5.92 -13.29
CA ILE A 58 -3.26 -5.28 -12.85
C ILE A 58 -3.55 -4.53 -11.55
N LYS A 59 -2.63 -4.60 -10.59
CA LYS A 59 -2.83 -3.94 -9.29
C LYS A 59 -2.43 -2.47 -9.40
N GLU A 60 -3.38 -1.59 -9.13
CA GLU A 60 -3.10 -0.18 -8.86
C GLU A 60 -2.25 -0.09 -7.58
N LEU A 61 -1.05 0.47 -7.68
CA LEU A 61 0.01 0.35 -6.67
C LEU A 61 -0.35 1.07 -5.38
N GLU A 62 -1.00 2.23 -5.47
CA GLU A 62 -1.45 2.98 -4.31
C GLU A 62 -2.49 2.18 -3.51
N VAL A 63 -3.52 1.67 -4.21
CA VAL A 63 -4.57 0.83 -3.62
C VAL A 63 -3.98 -0.45 -3.04
N PHE A 64 -3.04 -1.08 -3.75
CA PHE A 64 -2.40 -2.30 -3.31
C PHE A 64 -1.51 -2.08 -2.08
N ASN A 65 -0.74 -0.99 -2.03
CA ASN A 65 0.05 -0.61 -0.87
C ASN A 65 -0.83 -0.37 0.36
N MET A 66 -1.91 0.40 0.21
CA MET A 66 -2.87 0.63 1.29
C MET A 66 -3.54 -0.66 1.76
N THR A 67 -3.90 -1.55 0.85
CA THR A 67 -4.47 -2.87 1.18
C THR A 67 -3.48 -3.73 1.97
N LEU A 68 -2.20 -3.74 1.60
CA LEU A 68 -1.16 -4.49 2.31
C LEU A 68 -0.93 -3.93 3.72
N LEU A 69 -0.93 -2.60 3.87
CA LEU A 69 -0.85 -1.96 5.19
C LEU A 69 -2.09 -2.25 6.04
N ALA A 70 -3.28 -2.29 5.44
CA ALA A 70 -4.52 -2.64 6.13
C ALA A 70 -4.46 -4.09 6.62
N LYS A 71 -3.92 -5.01 5.82
CA LYS A 71 -3.66 -6.39 6.23
C LYS A 71 -2.72 -6.47 7.43
N GLN A 72 -1.64 -5.69 7.48
CA GLN A 72 -0.76 -5.66 8.66
C GLN A 72 -1.44 -5.05 9.88
N THR A 73 -2.22 -3.99 9.68
CA THR A 73 -3.00 -3.32 10.74
C THR A 73 -4.02 -4.28 11.33
N TRP A 74 -4.70 -5.08 10.49
CA TRP A 74 -5.61 -6.13 10.94
C TRP A 74 -4.89 -7.22 11.74
N ARG A 75 -3.70 -7.66 11.30
CA ARG A 75 -2.89 -8.61 12.08
C ARG A 75 -2.50 -8.05 13.44
N LEU A 76 -2.23 -6.75 13.52
CA LEU A 76 -1.90 -6.06 14.78
C LEU A 76 -3.10 -6.04 15.74
N LEU A 77 -4.33 -5.97 15.23
CA LEU A 77 -5.56 -6.06 16.02
C LEU A 77 -5.83 -7.47 16.52
N GLN A 78 -5.68 -8.47 15.65
CA GLN A 78 -6.11 -9.84 15.93
C GLN A 78 -5.08 -10.65 16.75
N ASN A 79 -3.78 -10.46 16.50
CA ASN A 79 -2.74 -11.28 17.11
C ASN A 79 -1.97 -10.54 18.21
N LYS A 80 -2.61 -10.42 19.38
CA LYS A 80 -2.07 -9.70 20.54
C LYS A 80 -0.82 -10.36 21.16
N GLU A 81 -0.67 -11.67 21.02
CA GLU A 81 0.47 -12.40 21.57
C GLU A 81 1.75 -12.28 20.74
N SER A 82 1.64 -11.83 19.50
CA SER A 82 2.79 -11.66 18.61
C SER A 82 3.77 -10.60 19.12
N LEU A 83 5.06 -10.83 18.88
CA LEU A 83 6.10 -9.83 19.15
C LEU A 83 5.82 -8.50 18.44
N PHE A 84 5.25 -8.58 17.23
CA PHE A 84 4.82 -7.42 16.47
C PHE A 84 3.80 -6.58 17.23
N HIS A 85 2.77 -7.20 17.83
CA HIS A 85 1.82 -6.49 18.68
C HIS A 85 2.48 -5.94 19.93
N LYS A 86 3.20 -6.76 20.69
CA LYS A 86 3.82 -6.36 21.97
C LYS A 86 4.76 -5.16 21.80
N MET A 87 5.59 -5.16 20.75
CA MET A 87 6.51 -4.05 20.44
C MET A 87 5.76 -2.77 20.06
N TYR A 88 4.72 -2.86 19.21
CA TYR A 88 3.96 -1.69 18.79
C TYR A 88 3.07 -1.13 19.90
N ALA A 89 2.47 -2.01 20.72
CA ALA A 89 1.69 -1.63 21.88
C ALA A 89 2.55 -0.84 22.87
N ALA A 90 3.70 -1.41 23.27
CA ALA A 90 4.62 -0.75 24.20
C ALA A 90 5.10 0.64 23.72
N ARG A 91 5.22 0.84 22.40
CA ARG A 91 5.73 2.10 21.83
C ARG A 91 4.66 3.13 21.51
N TYR A 92 3.48 2.71 21.04
CA TYR A 92 2.51 3.61 20.41
C TYR A 92 1.11 3.60 21.03
N PHE A 93 0.77 2.60 21.83
CA PHE A 93 -0.54 2.50 22.48
C PHE A 93 -0.47 1.68 23.77
N SER A 94 0.46 2.05 24.66
CA SER A 94 0.69 1.38 25.94
C SER A 94 -0.56 1.38 26.83
N ASP A 95 -1.30 2.48 26.81
CA ASP A 95 -2.43 2.74 27.71
C ASP A 95 -3.79 2.51 27.05
N GLY A 96 -3.80 1.86 25.87
CA GLY A 96 -5.02 1.74 25.09
C GLY A 96 -4.96 0.65 24.02
N ASN A 97 -5.70 0.87 22.94
CA ASN A 97 -5.72 -0.04 21.81
C ASN A 97 -5.30 0.71 20.53
N LEU A 98 -5.00 -0.05 19.46
CA LEU A 98 -4.65 0.52 18.15
C LEU A 98 -5.71 1.53 17.64
N LEU A 99 -6.99 1.30 17.99
CA LEU A 99 -8.10 2.15 17.56
C LEU A 99 -8.21 3.47 18.34
N THR A 100 -7.67 3.54 19.56
CA THR A 100 -7.66 4.74 20.40
C THR A 100 -6.30 5.44 20.46
N ALA A 101 -5.25 4.82 19.88
CA ALA A 101 -3.89 5.36 19.84
C ALA A 101 -3.83 6.81 19.33
N SER A 102 -3.26 7.72 20.14
CA SER A 102 -3.13 9.14 19.85
C SER A 102 -1.92 9.47 18.96
N LEU A 103 -1.93 10.66 18.36
CA LEU A 103 -0.79 11.20 17.63
C LEU A 103 0.31 11.65 18.60
N GLY A 104 1.17 10.73 19.04
CA GLY A 104 2.43 11.10 19.68
C GLY A 104 3.38 11.84 18.71
N GLY A 105 4.34 12.60 19.24
CA GLY A 105 5.24 13.45 18.44
C GLY A 105 6.23 12.71 17.54
N ASN A 106 6.69 11.50 17.92
CA ASN A 106 7.70 10.73 17.18
C ASN A 106 7.11 9.49 16.49
N LEU A 107 6.51 9.69 15.31
CA LEU A 107 5.90 8.62 14.52
C LEU A 107 6.91 8.05 13.51
N SER A 108 7.25 6.75 13.61
CA SER A 108 8.03 6.07 12.57
C SER A 108 7.25 5.99 11.24
N TYR A 109 7.97 5.89 10.11
CA TYR A 109 7.34 5.74 8.80
C TYR A 109 6.40 4.54 8.72
N ALA A 110 6.77 3.42 9.34
CA ALA A 110 5.92 2.23 9.42
C ALA A 110 4.63 2.48 10.20
N TRP A 111 4.72 3.18 11.35
CA TRP A 111 3.55 3.51 12.15
C TRP A 111 2.61 4.49 11.45
N ARG A 112 3.15 5.46 10.69
CA ARG A 112 2.32 6.35 9.85
C ARG A 112 1.49 5.55 8.84
N GLY A 113 2.09 4.57 8.18
CA GLY A 113 1.39 3.69 7.24
C GLY A 113 0.29 2.86 7.89
N ILE A 114 0.58 2.23 9.04
CA ILE A 114 -0.41 1.47 9.83
C ILE A 114 -1.58 2.35 10.27
N ARG A 115 -1.29 3.56 10.76
CA ARG A 115 -2.33 4.51 11.20
C ARG A 115 -3.21 4.97 10.05
N GLU A 116 -2.65 5.17 8.87
CA GLU A 116 -3.44 5.57 7.72
C GLU A 116 -4.34 4.42 7.25
N ALA A 117 -3.80 3.21 7.22
CA ALA A 117 -4.54 2.02 6.83
C ALA A 117 -5.62 1.60 7.85
N LYS A 118 -5.50 2.00 9.11
CA LYS A 118 -6.56 1.85 10.13
C LYS A 118 -7.90 2.44 9.68
N ARG A 119 -7.91 3.50 8.86
CA ARG A 119 -9.14 4.10 8.32
C ARG A 119 -9.95 3.15 7.42
N LEU A 120 -9.33 2.10 6.91
CA LEU A 120 -9.98 1.09 6.06
C LEU A 120 -10.60 -0.06 6.86
N LEU A 121 -10.42 -0.07 8.19
CA LEU A 121 -10.89 -1.14 9.08
C LEU A 121 -12.07 -0.71 9.96
N VAL A 122 -12.50 0.56 9.87
CA VAL A 122 -13.59 1.17 10.64
C VAL A 122 -14.65 1.68 9.68
#